data_AF-A1VI63-F1
#
_entry.id   AF-A1VI63-F1
#
_cell.length_a   1.000
_cell.length_b   1.000
_cell.length_c   1.000
_cell.angle_alpha   90.00
_cell.angle_beta   90.00
_cell.angle_gamma   90.00
#
_symmetry.space_group_name_H-M   'P 1'
#
loop_
_entity.id
_entity.type
_entity.pdbx_description
1 polymer ?
#
loop_
_entity_poly.entity_id
_entity_poly.type
_entity_poly.pdbx_seq_one_letter_code
_entity_poly.pdbx_strand_id
1 'polypeptide(L)'
;MFGVAAHAQTAASPARAEVKMDTADFLKTHRWDDNMSVWVLKSGVEAPAGVKPRAEVKAERDAFMRTHKWQNDSSTWVPIKTGPRDLGTMTRAQLAAETKQFLATHTFDEEKGVYVEKAPRKTK
;
A
#
# COMPACT_ATOMS: atom_id res chain seq x y z
N MET A 1 7.53 32.75 9.88
CA MET A 1 6.06 32.49 9.86
C MET A 1 5.77 31.52 8.73
N PHE A 2 5.07 30.43 9.01
CA PHE A 2 4.70 29.38 8.06
C PHE A 2 3.45 29.78 7.24
N GLY A 3 3.36 29.30 5.99
CA GLY A 3 2.12 29.30 5.19
C GLY A 3 2.30 28.56 3.86
N VAL A 4 1.70 27.36 3.77
CA VAL A 4 1.84 26.35 2.70
C VAL A 4 0.73 26.46 1.63
N ALA A 5 1.16 26.26 0.37
CA ALA A 5 0.55 25.67 -0.83
C ALA A 5 -0.93 25.85 -1.24
N ALA A 6 -1.11 26.07 -2.55
CA ALA A 6 -2.22 25.53 -3.34
C ALA A 6 -1.75 25.18 -4.76
N HIS A 7 -1.27 23.95 -4.98
CA HIS A 7 -1.21 23.37 -6.33
C HIS A 7 -2.60 22.82 -6.66
N ALA A 8 -3.51 23.69 -7.10
CA ALA A 8 -4.75 23.26 -7.73
C ALA A 8 -4.46 22.92 -9.20
N GLN A 9 -4.08 21.67 -9.47
CA GLN A 9 -4.17 21.13 -10.83
C GLN A 9 -5.66 21.04 -11.20
N THR A 10 -6.15 22.06 -11.90
CA THR A 10 -7.43 21.99 -12.60
C THR A 10 -7.16 21.26 -13.93
N ALA A 11 -7.01 19.94 -13.87
CA ALA A 11 -6.99 19.14 -15.09
C ALA A 11 -8.41 19.13 -15.69
N ALA A 12 -8.55 19.55 -16.94
CA ALA A 12 -9.79 19.40 -17.69
C ALA A 12 -10.26 17.94 -17.59
N SER A 13 -11.53 17.72 -17.22
CA SER A 13 -12.05 16.35 -17.11
C SER A 13 -11.95 15.67 -18.47
N PRO A 14 -11.19 14.56 -18.60
CA PRO A 14 -11.02 13.87 -19.88
C PRO A 14 -12.36 13.44 -20.45
N ALA A 15 -12.46 13.40 -21.78
CA ALA A 15 -13.67 12.98 -22.45
C ALA A 15 -14.02 11.55 -22.03
N ARG A 16 -15.31 11.22 -21.90
CA ARG A 16 -15.78 9.92 -21.40
C ARG A 16 -15.25 8.71 -22.19
N ALA A 17 -14.84 8.93 -23.45
CA ALA A 17 -14.21 7.92 -24.30
C ALA A 17 -12.72 7.71 -23.96
N GLU A 18 -12.00 8.77 -23.64
CA GLU A 18 -10.59 8.76 -23.22
C GLU A 18 -10.44 8.02 -21.89
N VAL A 19 -11.29 8.34 -20.91
CA VAL A 19 -11.35 7.61 -19.63
C VAL A 19 -11.58 6.11 -19.82
N LYS A 20 -12.42 5.71 -20.77
CA LYS A 20 -12.68 4.29 -21.06
C LYS A 20 -11.47 3.60 -21.68
N MET A 21 -10.75 4.28 -22.57
CA MET A 21 -9.54 3.77 -23.20
C MET A 21 -8.42 3.60 -22.17
N ASP A 22 -8.19 4.63 -21.35
CA ASP A 22 -7.21 4.61 -20.26
C ASP A 22 -7.53 3.51 -19.24
N THR A 23 -8.82 3.31 -18.92
CA THR A 23 -9.25 2.22 -18.02
C THR A 23 -8.94 0.86 -18.62
N ALA A 24 -9.24 0.66 -19.92
CA ALA A 24 -8.98 -0.61 -20.59
C ALA A 24 -7.47 -0.91 -20.65
N ASP A 25 -6.64 0.10 -20.90
CA ASP A 25 -5.19 -0.04 -20.93
C ASP A 25 -4.58 -0.29 -19.54
N PHE A 26 -5.12 0.36 -18.51
CA PHE A 26 -4.78 0.07 -17.12
C PHE A 26 -5.13 -1.38 -16.74
N LEU A 27 -6.32 -1.87 -17.11
CA LEU A 27 -6.75 -3.25 -16.83
C LEU A 27 -6.02 -4.31 -17.64
N LYS A 28 -5.35 -3.95 -18.76
CA LYS A 28 -4.46 -4.88 -19.48
C LYS A 28 -3.22 -5.20 -18.65
N THR A 29 -2.66 -4.19 -17.98
CA THR A 29 -1.39 -4.30 -17.24
C THR A 29 -1.58 -4.56 -15.75
N HIS A 30 -2.70 -4.13 -15.16
CA HIS A 30 -2.99 -4.25 -13.73
C HIS A 30 -4.13 -5.24 -13.45
N ARG A 31 -4.09 -5.86 -12.28
CA ARG A 31 -5.17 -6.65 -11.69
C ARG A 31 -5.38 -6.21 -10.24
N TRP A 32 -6.62 -6.30 -9.77
CA TRP A 32 -6.90 -6.11 -8.36
C TRP A 32 -6.42 -7.34 -7.57
N ASP A 33 -5.66 -7.12 -6.49
CA ASP A 33 -5.25 -8.17 -5.55
C ASP A 33 -6.18 -8.08 -4.33
N ASP A 34 -7.18 -8.97 -4.26
CA ASP A 34 -8.18 -8.98 -3.18
C ASP A 34 -7.56 -9.15 -1.78
N ASN A 35 -6.46 -9.92 -1.69
CA ASN A 35 -5.81 -10.19 -0.42
C ASN A 35 -5.11 -8.94 0.14
N MET A 36 -4.67 -8.05 -0.74
CA MET A 36 -4.01 -6.80 -0.37
C MET A 36 -4.91 -5.58 -0.56
N SER A 37 -6.09 -5.74 -1.17
CA SER A 37 -6.99 -4.64 -1.51
C SER A 37 -6.26 -3.49 -2.24
N VAL A 38 -5.41 -3.85 -3.22
CA VAL A 38 -4.60 -2.91 -4.00
C VAL A 38 -4.49 -3.38 -5.45
N TRP A 39 -4.33 -2.44 -6.38
CA TRP A 39 -4.00 -2.76 -7.77
C TRP A 39 -2.54 -3.20 -7.88
N VAL A 40 -2.29 -4.29 -8.60
CA VAL A 40 -0.95 -4.84 -8.84
C VAL A 40 -0.72 -5.10 -10.32
N LEU A 41 0.52 -4.95 -10.78
CA LEU A 41 0.93 -5.34 -12.14
C LEU A 41 0.75 -6.86 -12.35
N LYS A 42 0.29 -7.25 -13.53
CA LYS A 42 0.21 -8.66 -13.95
C LYS A 42 1.61 -9.23 -14.15
N SER A 43 1.74 -10.55 -14.02
CA SER A 43 3.00 -11.26 -14.25
C SER A 43 3.48 -11.07 -15.69
N GLY A 44 4.77 -10.73 -15.87
CA GLY A 44 5.39 -10.52 -17.19
C GLY A 44 5.32 -9.09 -17.70
N VAL A 45 4.72 -8.16 -16.95
CA VAL A 45 4.84 -6.72 -17.21
C VAL A 45 5.99 -6.19 -16.35
N GLU A 46 7.05 -5.67 -16.98
CA GLU A 46 8.12 -5.02 -16.24
C GLU A 46 7.58 -3.78 -15.51
N ALA A 47 8.02 -3.61 -14.26
CA ALA A 47 7.74 -2.39 -13.54
C ALA A 47 8.40 -1.21 -14.30
N PRO A 48 7.71 -0.07 -14.45
CA PRO A 48 8.30 1.12 -15.04
C PRO A 48 9.65 1.46 -14.38
N ALA A 49 10.60 1.98 -15.17
CA ALA A 49 11.91 2.37 -14.66
C ALA A 49 11.76 3.35 -13.49
N GLY A 50 12.42 3.06 -12.37
CA GLY A 50 12.32 3.83 -11.12
C GLY A 50 11.33 3.29 -10.10
N VAL A 51 10.52 2.27 -10.43
CA VAL A 51 9.60 1.64 -9.48
C VAL A 51 10.26 0.45 -8.79
N LYS A 52 10.25 0.46 -7.45
CA LYS A 52 10.79 -0.63 -6.62
C LYS A 52 10.08 -1.95 -6.96
N PRO A 53 10.80 -3.06 -7.15
CA PRO A 53 10.16 -4.33 -7.51
C PRO A 53 9.22 -4.80 -6.41
N ARG A 54 8.10 -5.42 -6.82
CA ARG A 54 7.05 -5.88 -5.89
C ARG A 54 7.57 -6.79 -4.78
N ALA A 55 8.59 -7.61 -5.07
CA ALA A 55 9.19 -8.50 -4.09
C ALA A 55 9.81 -7.73 -2.92
N GLU A 56 10.47 -6.61 -3.20
CA GLU A 56 11.07 -5.75 -2.17
C GLU A 56 10.03 -4.97 -1.38
N VAL A 57 9.02 -4.41 -2.06
CA VAL A 57 7.88 -3.74 -1.39
C VAL A 57 7.19 -4.71 -0.43
N LYS A 58 6.99 -5.96 -0.84
CA LYS A 58 6.43 -7.01 0.02
C LYS A 58 7.37 -7.35 1.17
N ALA A 59 8.67 -7.49 0.91
CA ALA A 59 9.65 -7.79 1.94
C ALA A 59 9.70 -6.72 3.04
N GLU A 60 9.54 -5.45 2.69
CA GLU A 60 9.50 -4.32 3.63
C GLU A 60 8.28 -4.39 4.56
N ARG A 61 7.09 -4.61 4.00
CA ARG A 61 5.88 -4.88 4.79
C ARG A 61 6.09 -6.08 5.71
N ASP A 62 6.58 -7.18 5.16
CA ASP A 62 6.76 -8.42 5.92
C ASP A 62 7.80 -8.19 7.04
N ALA A 63 8.86 -7.39 6.81
CA ALA A 63 9.82 -7.01 7.84
C ALA A 63 9.18 -6.20 8.98
N PHE A 64 8.29 -5.25 8.67
CA PHE A 64 7.54 -4.52 9.68
C PHE A 64 6.63 -5.47 10.48
N MET A 65 5.90 -6.35 9.80
CA MET A 65 5.03 -7.32 10.45
C MET A 65 5.80 -8.34 11.28
N ARG A 66 7.08 -8.63 10.99
CA ARG A 66 7.90 -9.49 11.87
C ARG A 66 8.23 -8.84 13.21
N THR A 67 8.30 -7.51 13.26
CA THR A 67 8.70 -6.77 14.46
C THR A 67 7.54 -6.09 15.19
N HIS A 68 6.39 -5.96 14.52
CA HIS A 68 5.18 -5.35 15.07
C HIS A 68 3.99 -6.28 14.94
N LYS A 69 3.09 -6.23 15.92
CA LYS A 69 1.81 -6.97 15.90
C LYS A 69 0.66 -5.98 15.98
N TRP A 70 -0.39 -6.22 15.22
CA TRP A 70 -1.63 -5.46 15.36
C TRP A 70 -2.36 -5.85 16.65
N GLN A 71 -2.68 -4.87 17.48
CA GLN A 71 -3.58 -5.03 18.63
C GLN A 71 -4.96 -4.51 18.25
N ASN A 72 -5.96 -5.40 18.27
CA ASN A 72 -7.34 -5.04 17.93
C ASN A 72 -7.96 -4.08 18.96
N ASP A 73 -7.65 -4.26 20.24
CA ASP A 73 -8.27 -3.49 21.33
C ASP A 73 -7.94 -2.00 21.24
N SER A 74 -6.69 -1.68 20.95
CA SER A 74 -6.20 -0.32 20.78
C SER A 74 -6.24 0.16 19.34
N SER A 75 -6.47 -0.74 18.38
CA SER A 75 -6.32 -0.48 16.94
C SER A 75 -4.97 0.18 16.62
N THR A 76 -3.89 -0.37 17.20
CA THR A 76 -2.52 0.13 17.02
C THR A 76 -1.53 -0.99 16.74
N TRP A 77 -0.43 -0.62 16.09
CA TRP A 77 0.75 -1.49 15.95
C TRP A 77 1.60 -1.42 17.21
N VAL A 78 1.88 -2.57 17.81
CA VAL A 78 2.71 -2.68 19.01
C VAL A 78 4.00 -3.46 18.71
N PRO A 79 5.18 -2.94 19.09
CA PRO A 79 6.44 -3.66 18.92
C PRO A 79 6.46 -4.97 19.70
N ILE A 80 7.01 -6.01 19.08
CA ILE A 80 7.20 -7.33 19.68
C ILE A 80 8.55 -7.32 20.42
N LYS A 81 8.52 -7.46 21.75
CA LYS A 81 9.72 -7.35 22.60
C LYS A 81 10.63 -8.59 22.56
N THR A 82 10.12 -9.74 22.11
CA THR A 82 10.80 -11.04 22.15
C THR A 82 11.62 -11.35 20.89
N GLY A 83 11.73 -10.42 19.95
CA GLY A 83 12.45 -10.59 18.68
C GLY A 83 11.51 -10.79 17.48
N PRO A 84 12.07 -10.88 16.25
CA PRO A 84 11.28 -11.01 15.02
C PRO A 84 10.47 -12.31 15.02
N ARG A 85 9.14 -12.22 14.87
CA ARG A 85 8.30 -13.41 14.72
C ARG A 85 8.45 -14.02 13.32
N ASP A 86 8.31 -15.33 13.21
CA ASP A 86 8.22 -15.99 11.92
C ASP A 86 6.78 -15.94 11.37
N LEU A 87 6.59 -15.22 10.26
CA LEU A 87 5.30 -15.15 9.56
C LEU A 87 4.89 -16.47 8.93
N GLY A 88 5.84 -17.40 8.70
CA GLY A 88 5.58 -18.74 8.17
C GLY A 88 4.78 -19.63 9.13
N THR A 89 4.80 -19.32 10.43
CA THR A 89 4.02 -20.02 11.45
C THR A 89 2.57 -19.53 11.56
N MET A 90 2.25 -18.38 10.95
CA MET A 90 0.89 -17.82 10.95
C MET A 90 0.02 -18.52 9.92
N THR A 91 -1.26 -18.69 10.25
CA THR A 91 -2.23 -19.12 9.24
C THR A 91 -2.35 -18.07 8.14
N ARG A 92 -2.67 -18.51 6.91
CA ARG A 92 -2.92 -17.59 5.79
C ARG A 92 -3.96 -16.52 6.12
N ALA A 93 -5.01 -16.91 6.87
CA ALA A 93 -6.08 -16.00 7.29
C ALA A 93 -5.57 -14.91 8.26
N GLN A 94 -4.74 -15.27 9.24
CA GLN A 94 -4.14 -14.30 10.16
C GLN A 94 -3.19 -13.35 9.43
N LEU A 95 -2.36 -13.89 8.53
CA LEU A 95 -1.43 -13.07 7.75
C LEU A 95 -2.19 -12.09 6.84
N ALA A 96 -3.27 -12.54 6.20
CA ALA A 96 -4.15 -11.68 5.40
C ALA A 96 -4.82 -10.60 6.25
N ALA A 97 -5.34 -10.94 7.43
CA ALA A 97 -5.96 -9.99 8.34
C ALA A 97 -4.98 -8.90 8.79
N GLU A 98 -3.77 -9.26 9.22
CA GLU A 98 -2.78 -8.28 9.62
C GLU A 98 -2.23 -7.47 8.43
N THR A 99 -2.08 -8.09 7.26
CA THR A 99 -1.73 -7.39 6.02
C THR A 99 -2.77 -6.31 5.70
N LYS A 100 -4.06 -6.63 5.85
CA LYS A 100 -5.15 -5.68 5.64
C LYS A 100 -5.05 -4.51 6.61
N GLN A 101 -4.73 -4.76 7.88
CA GLN A 101 -4.52 -3.68 8.85
C GLN A 101 -3.29 -2.83 8.49
N PHE A 102 -2.22 -3.45 8.00
CA PHE A 102 -1.02 -2.73 7.62
C PHE A 102 -1.31 -1.78 6.46
N LEU A 103 -2.01 -2.26 5.44
CA LEU A 103 -2.40 -1.46 4.28
C LEU A 103 -3.52 -0.46 4.60
N ALA A 104 -4.27 -0.66 5.69
CA ALA A 104 -5.18 0.34 6.23
C ALA A 104 -4.42 1.51 6.85
N THR A 105 -3.36 1.25 7.62
CA THR A 105 -2.60 2.27 8.35
C THR A 105 -1.38 2.82 7.61
N HIS A 106 -0.85 2.13 6.59
CA HIS A 106 0.32 2.55 5.82
C HIS A 106 -0.01 2.72 4.35
N THR A 107 0.64 3.68 3.71
CA THR A 107 0.60 3.87 2.25
C THR A 107 2.02 3.79 1.72
N PHE A 108 2.18 3.26 0.50
CA PHE A 108 3.47 3.28 -0.15
C PHE A 108 3.71 4.69 -0.71
N ASP A 109 4.84 5.30 -0.32
CA ASP A 109 5.32 6.57 -0.87
C ASP A 109 6.19 6.23 -2.08
N GLU A 110 5.66 6.42 -3.28
CA GLU A 110 6.35 6.08 -4.53
C GLU A 110 7.59 6.94 -4.77
N GLU A 111 7.61 8.19 -4.30
CA GLU A 111 8.76 9.09 -4.46
C GLU A 111 9.94 8.64 -3.58
N LYS A 112 9.64 8.14 -2.38
CA LYS A 112 10.66 7.67 -1.43
C LYS A 112 10.93 6.16 -1.52
N GLY A 113 10.06 5.41 -2.21
CA GLY A 113 10.16 3.96 -2.35
C GLY A 113 10.01 3.20 -1.01
N VAL A 114 9.23 3.74 -0.06
CA VAL A 114 9.05 3.18 1.29
C VAL A 114 7.59 3.26 1.75
N TYR A 115 7.19 2.39 2.67
CA TYR A 115 5.90 2.55 3.36
C TYR A 115 5.98 3.67 4.40
N VAL A 116 4.99 4.56 4.36
CA VAL A 116 4.79 5.62 5.35
C VAL A 116 3.46 5.42 6.06
N GLU A 117 3.42 5.69 7.37
CA GLU A 117 2.17 5.67 8.12
C GLU A 117 1.24 6.77 7.59
N LYS A 118 -0.01 6.41 7.31
CA LYS A 118 -1.02 7.37 6.88
C LYS A 118 -1.27 8.33 8.02
N ALA A 119 -1.28 9.63 7.69
CA ALA A 119 -1.73 10.63 8.64
C ALA A 119 -3.12 10.24 9.18
N PRO A 120 -3.38 10.42 10.49
CA PRO A 120 -4.68 10.14 11.06
C PRO A 120 -5.73 10.91 10.24
N ARG A 121 -6.77 10.22 9.79
CA ARG A 121 -7.91 10.87 9.13
C ARG A 121 -8.40 11.94 10.10
N LYS A 122 -8.19 13.22 9.77
CA LYS A 122 -8.82 14.33 10.49
C LYS A 122 -10.33 14.14 10.30
N THR A 123 -10.99 13.58 11.30
CA THR A 123 -12.46 13.61 11.38
C THR A 123 -12.85 15.07 11.46
N LYS A 124 -13.52 15.54 10.42
CA LYS A 124 -14.12 16.88 10.34
C LYS A 124 -15.44 16.89 11.09
#